data_AF-A0A1S3QX60-F1
#
_entry.id   AF-A0A1S3QX60-F1
#
_cell.length_a   1.000
_cell.length_b   1.000
_cell.length_c   1.000
_cell.angle_alpha   90.00
_cell.angle_beta   90.00
_cell.angle_gamma   90.00
#
_symmetry.space_group_name_H-M   'P 1'
#
loop_
_entity.id
_entity.type
_entity.pdbx_description
1 polymer ?
#
loop_
_entity_poly.entity_id
_entity_poly.type
_entity_poly.pdbx_seq_one_letter_code
_entity_poly.pdbx_strand_id
1 'polypeptide(L)'
;MVSVFFWVVCVPEWCPGSEGYILSSRRNIAMRSDSSPSKAGVLYSNAPTYFCGQTLTFKISATGQVDKRDSIGVCVGCEGEAESLQRDQAVCISTNGAVFVNGKEMTNQLPSITLGSAVTFDMEVVNLLPISNNNNLSDGGNFKLRVTIGSGNREVVFDWLLDQGVDCLFFGCSLAHPGWKVLVF
;
A
#
# COMPACT_ATOMS: atom_id res chain seq x y z
N MET A 1 35.10 12.44 2.81
CA MET A 1 33.92 12.95 2.09
C MET A 1 32.70 12.43 2.83
N VAL A 2 32.08 13.26 3.66
CA VAL A 2 30.94 12.83 4.48
C VAL A 2 29.76 12.71 3.52
N SER A 3 29.32 11.48 3.26
CA SER A 3 28.12 11.26 2.45
C SER A 3 26.93 11.76 3.26
N VAL A 4 26.51 12.99 2.98
CA VAL A 4 25.25 13.52 3.49
C VAL A 4 24.18 12.75 2.73
N PHE A 5 23.66 11.68 3.32
CA PHE A 5 22.41 11.07 2.88
C PHE A 5 21.33 12.12 3.10
N PHE A 6 21.09 12.97 2.10
CA PHE A 6 19.82 13.65 1.96
C PHE A 6 18.80 12.52 1.83
N TRP A 7 18.03 12.28 2.89
CA TRP A 7 16.76 11.59 2.76
C TRP A 7 15.92 12.45 1.81
N VAL A 8 15.93 12.10 0.52
CA VAL A 8 14.98 12.68 -0.42
C VAL A 8 13.63 12.19 0.05
N VAL A 9 12.89 13.06 0.75
CA VAL A 9 11.49 12.82 1.07
C VAL A 9 10.74 12.85 -0.26
N CYS A 10 10.49 11.67 -0.83
CA CYS A 10 9.62 11.56 -1.99
C CYS A 10 8.20 11.86 -1.55
N VAL A 11 7.60 12.91 -2.13
CA VAL A 11 6.21 13.27 -1.84
C VAL A 11 5.30 12.20 -2.45
N PRO A 12 4.45 11.53 -1.67
CA PRO A 12 3.55 10.52 -2.21
C PRO A 12 2.46 11.18 -3.08
N GLU A 13 2.36 10.71 -4.32
CA GLU A 13 1.37 11.17 -5.30
C GLU A 13 0.66 9.99 -5.97
N TRP A 14 -0.65 10.13 -6.19
CA TRP A 14 -1.47 9.21 -6.97
C TRP A 14 -1.18 9.34 -8.47
N CYS A 15 -1.26 8.24 -9.20
CA CYS A 15 -1.09 8.18 -10.65
C CYS A 15 -2.25 8.91 -11.36
N PRO A 16 -1.98 9.90 -12.22
CA PRO A 16 -3.03 10.59 -12.96
C PRO A 16 -3.62 9.73 -14.09
N GLY A 17 -4.86 10.03 -14.47
CA GLY A 17 -5.50 9.40 -15.63
C GLY A 17 -6.10 8.01 -15.37
N SER A 18 -6.05 7.50 -14.13
CA SER A 18 -6.75 6.28 -13.75
C SER A 18 -8.27 6.45 -13.82
N GLU A 19 -8.94 5.55 -14.54
CA GLU A 19 -10.39 5.57 -14.68
C GLU A 19 -11.09 5.39 -13.32
N GLY A 20 -12.20 6.09 -13.11
CA GLY A 20 -13.01 5.96 -11.89
C GLY A 20 -12.53 6.81 -10.71
N TYR A 21 -11.40 7.51 -10.83
CA TYR A 21 -10.87 8.38 -9.79
C TYR A 21 -10.68 9.83 -10.26
N ILE A 22 -10.97 10.77 -9.37
CA ILE A 22 -10.69 12.20 -9.55
C ILE A 22 -9.63 12.60 -8.54
N LEU A 23 -8.54 13.22 -9.02
CA LEU A 23 -7.44 13.65 -8.17
C LEU A 23 -7.50 15.15 -7.86
N SER A 24 -7.01 15.54 -6.69
CA SER A 24 -6.71 16.95 -6.39
C SER A 24 -5.57 17.50 -7.26
N SER A 25 -5.40 18.83 -7.30
CA SER A 25 -4.31 19.50 -8.05
C SER A 25 -2.91 19.04 -7.63
N ARG A 26 -2.72 18.75 -6.34
CA ARG A 26 -1.46 18.23 -5.77
C ARG A 26 -1.29 16.72 -5.93
N ARG A 27 -2.27 16.03 -6.53
CA ARG A 27 -2.30 14.56 -6.68
C ARG A 27 -2.11 13.75 -5.41
N ASN A 28 -2.28 14.34 -4.22
CA ASN A 28 -2.18 13.63 -2.95
C ASN A 28 -3.56 13.20 -2.41
N ILE A 29 -4.66 13.68 -3.01
CA ILE A 29 -6.01 13.24 -2.69
C ILE A 29 -6.64 12.57 -3.90
N ALA A 30 -7.21 11.38 -3.69
CA ALA A 30 -8.01 10.64 -4.66
C ALA A 30 -9.47 10.53 -4.19
N MET A 31 -10.40 10.81 -5.09
CA MET A 31 -11.85 10.68 -4.88
C MET A 31 -12.40 9.64 -5.84
N ARG A 32 -13.20 8.71 -5.32
CA ARG A 32 -13.89 7.70 -6.14
C ARG A 32 -15.13 8.32 -6.80
N SER A 33 -15.14 8.36 -8.14
CA SER A 33 -16.10 9.05 -9.01
C SER A 33 -17.35 8.22 -9.37
N ASP A 34 -18.48 8.86 -9.62
CA ASP A 34 -19.71 8.20 -10.10
C ASP A 34 -19.62 7.71 -11.56
N SER A 35 -18.60 8.16 -12.32
CA SER A 35 -18.52 8.00 -13.78
C SER A 35 -18.31 6.57 -14.29
N SER A 36 -17.90 5.63 -13.43
CA SER A 36 -17.71 4.21 -13.78
C SER A 36 -18.07 3.33 -12.58
N PRO A 37 -19.35 2.97 -12.38
CA PRO A 37 -19.80 2.27 -11.17
C PRO A 37 -19.34 0.81 -11.07
N SER A 38 -18.83 0.20 -12.14
CA SER A 38 -18.52 -1.24 -12.18
C SER A 38 -17.05 -1.62 -12.39
N LYS A 39 -16.15 -0.68 -12.70
CA LYS A 39 -14.76 -0.98 -13.09
C LYS A 39 -13.71 0.03 -12.57
N ALA A 40 -13.71 0.31 -11.27
CA ALA A 40 -12.53 0.96 -10.70
C ALA A 40 -11.54 -0.12 -10.24
N GLY A 41 -10.48 -0.31 -11.03
CA GLY A 41 -9.33 -1.10 -10.61
C GLY A 41 -8.53 -0.38 -9.51
N VAL A 42 -7.36 -0.90 -9.19
CA VAL A 42 -6.46 -0.26 -8.23
C VAL A 42 -5.93 1.06 -8.79
N LEU A 43 -6.16 2.15 -8.06
CA LEU A 43 -5.43 3.40 -8.22
C LEU A 43 -4.08 3.28 -7.54
N TYR A 44 -3.01 3.26 -8.32
CA TYR A 44 -1.65 3.22 -7.81
C TYR A 44 -1.06 4.62 -7.58
N SER A 45 -0.01 4.67 -6.79
CA SER A 45 0.97 5.75 -6.77
C SER A 45 1.60 5.96 -8.16
N ASN A 46 2.04 7.19 -8.43
CA ASN A 46 2.64 7.56 -9.72
C ASN A 46 3.98 6.86 -10.00
N ALA A 47 4.70 6.47 -8.94
CA ALA A 47 5.98 5.79 -8.97
C ALA A 47 6.17 5.01 -7.65
N PRO A 48 7.09 4.04 -7.56
CA PRO A 48 7.36 3.35 -6.31
C PRO A 48 8.16 4.28 -5.37
N THR A 49 7.44 5.11 -4.61
CA THR A 49 8.03 6.15 -3.76
C THR A 49 7.99 5.84 -2.28
N TYR A 50 7.47 4.67 -1.88
CA TYR A 50 7.43 4.26 -0.49
C TYR A 50 8.66 3.42 -0.16
N PHE A 51 9.52 3.93 0.73
CA PHE A 51 10.77 3.29 1.13
C PHE A 51 10.66 2.73 2.56
N CYS A 52 11.38 1.65 2.83
CA CYS A 52 11.50 1.14 4.20
C CYS A 52 12.06 2.23 5.14
N GLY A 53 11.56 2.28 6.37
CA GLY A 53 11.87 3.32 7.36
C GLY A 53 11.05 4.61 7.23
N GLN A 54 10.20 4.73 6.21
CA GLN A 54 9.19 5.79 6.13
C GLN A 54 7.88 5.31 6.76
N THR A 55 7.13 6.26 7.34
CA THR A 55 5.74 6.04 7.74
C THR A 55 4.84 6.56 6.61
N LEU A 56 4.19 5.66 5.88
CA LEU A 56 3.20 6.03 4.88
C LEU A 56 1.83 6.14 5.54
N THR A 57 1.13 7.26 5.34
CA THR A 57 -0.17 7.47 5.96
C THR A 57 -1.26 7.77 4.95
N PHE A 58 -2.39 7.09 5.12
CA PHE A 58 -3.63 7.38 4.43
C PHE A 58 -4.64 7.97 5.40
N LYS A 59 -5.27 9.09 5.03
CA LYS A 59 -6.36 9.69 5.79
C LYS A 59 -7.65 9.70 5.00
N ILE A 60 -8.71 9.20 5.63
CA ILE A 60 -10.03 9.12 5.03
C ILE A 60 -10.80 10.40 5.32
N SER A 61 -11.11 11.14 4.26
CA SER A 61 -11.79 12.45 4.36
C SER A 61 -13.22 12.44 3.81
N ALA A 62 -13.63 11.33 3.19
CA ALA A 62 -15.02 11.00 2.89
C ALA A 62 -15.14 9.48 2.75
N THR A 63 -16.32 8.94 3.06
CA THR A 63 -16.63 7.50 3.01
C THR A 63 -17.76 7.23 2.03
N GLY A 64 -17.63 6.15 1.27
CA GLY A 64 -18.71 5.59 0.46
C GLY A 64 -19.28 4.32 1.09
N GLN A 65 -20.04 3.58 0.29
CA GLN A 65 -20.47 2.23 0.66
C GLN A 65 -19.25 1.29 0.69
N VAL A 66 -19.18 0.43 1.72
CA VAL A 66 -18.13 -0.58 1.85
C VAL A 66 -18.35 -1.74 0.88
N ASP A 67 -17.28 -2.25 0.28
CA ASP A 67 -17.26 -3.45 -0.55
C ASP A 67 -16.10 -4.36 -0.12
N LYS A 68 -16.28 -5.68 -0.25
CA LYS A 68 -15.26 -6.67 0.08
C LYS A 68 -13.96 -6.52 -0.74
N ARG A 69 -14.01 -5.89 -1.91
CA ARG A 69 -12.87 -5.61 -2.79
C ARG A 69 -12.14 -4.33 -2.42
N ASP A 70 -12.68 -3.54 -1.49
CA ASP A 70 -12.02 -2.32 -1.07
C ASP A 70 -10.67 -2.67 -0.44
N SER A 71 -9.64 -1.93 -0.80
CA SER A 71 -8.30 -2.11 -0.26
C SER A 71 -7.50 -0.82 -0.28
N ILE A 72 -6.66 -0.63 0.74
CA ILE A 72 -5.66 0.43 0.84
C ILE A 72 -4.37 -0.22 1.29
N GLY A 73 -3.26 0.02 0.58
CA GLY A 73 -2.01 -0.62 0.95
C GLY A 73 -0.88 -0.39 -0.02
N VAL A 74 0.02 -1.37 -0.04
CA VAL A 74 1.33 -1.31 -0.70
C VAL A 74 1.61 -2.61 -1.44
N CYS A 75 2.42 -2.54 -2.49
CA CYS A 75 2.76 -3.68 -3.33
C CYS A 75 4.08 -3.47 -4.06
N VAL A 76 4.69 -4.57 -4.51
CA VAL A 76 5.97 -4.56 -5.21
C VAL A 76 5.86 -4.00 -6.63
N GLY A 77 4.74 -4.26 -7.31
CA GLY A 77 4.51 -3.83 -8.69
C GLY A 77 3.06 -3.42 -8.95
N CYS A 78 2.87 -2.63 -10.01
CA CYS A 78 1.55 -2.27 -10.53
C CYS A 78 1.09 -3.29 -11.58
N GLU A 79 -0.13 -3.81 -11.40
CA GLU A 79 -0.79 -4.69 -12.36
C GLU A 79 -2.00 -3.95 -12.91
N GLY A 80 -2.00 -3.67 -14.22
CA GLY A 80 -2.99 -2.79 -14.84
C GLY A 80 -4.45 -3.27 -14.74
N GLU A 81 -4.67 -4.56 -14.48
CA GLU A 81 -6.00 -5.18 -14.44
C GLU A 81 -6.42 -5.64 -13.03
N ALA A 82 -5.64 -5.31 -11.99
CA ALA A 82 -5.98 -5.72 -10.63
C ALA A 82 -7.24 -4.99 -10.12
N GLU A 83 -8.23 -5.75 -9.66
CA GLU A 83 -9.43 -5.19 -9.02
C GLU A 83 -9.17 -4.70 -7.59
N SER A 84 -8.18 -5.28 -6.91
CA SER A 84 -7.79 -4.90 -5.55
C SER A 84 -6.34 -5.23 -5.24
N LEU A 85 -5.84 -4.71 -4.12
CA LEU A 85 -4.54 -5.09 -3.54
C LEU A 85 -4.60 -6.39 -2.74
N GLN A 86 -5.75 -7.08 -2.68
CA GLN A 86 -5.89 -8.39 -2.04
C GLN A 86 -5.33 -9.49 -2.95
N ARG A 87 -4.05 -9.40 -3.28
CA ARG A 87 -3.35 -10.25 -4.25
C ARG A 87 -1.92 -10.55 -3.79
N ASP A 88 -1.25 -11.41 -4.54
CA ASP A 88 0.16 -11.73 -4.30
C ASP A 88 1.07 -10.50 -4.44
N GLN A 89 2.19 -10.52 -3.72
CA GLN A 89 3.15 -9.40 -3.63
C GLN A 89 2.52 -8.05 -3.24
N ALA A 90 1.47 -8.10 -2.42
CA ALA A 90 0.81 -6.94 -1.87
C ALA A 90 0.41 -7.16 -0.41
N VAL A 91 0.35 -6.05 0.32
CA VAL A 91 -0.14 -5.97 1.69
C VAL A 91 -1.15 -4.84 1.76
N CYS A 92 -2.34 -5.11 2.28
CA CYS A 92 -3.39 -4.11 2.36
C CYS A 92 -4.35 -4.31 3.53
N ILE A 93 -5.06 -3.25 3.86
CA ILE A 93 -6.24 -3.27 4.74
C ILE A 93 -7.49 -3.01 3.89
N SER A 94 -8.57 -3.74 4.16
CA SER A 94 -9.89 -3.48 3.60
C SER A 94 -10.70 -2.49 4.45
N THR A 95 -11.74 -1.87 3.89
CA THR A 95 -12.55 -0.87 4.60
C THR A 95 -13.27 -1.42 5.84
N ASN A 96 -13.47 -2.75 5.92
CA ASN A 96 -14.00 -3.40 7.11
C ASN A 96 -12.95 -3.64 8.22
N GLY A 97 -11.66 -3.43 7.95
CA GLY A 97 -10.56 -3.65 8.90
C GLY A 97 -9.80 -4.98 8.74
N ALA A 98 -10.20 -5.82 7.79
CA ALA A 98 -9.46 -7.05 7.45
C ALA A 98 -8.11 -6.72 6.82
N VAL A 99 -7.06 -7.43 7.23
CA VAL A 99 -5.69 -7.24 6.73
C VAL A 99 -5.29 -8.42 5.87
N PHE A 100 -4.71 -8.16 4.71
CA PHE A 100 -4.29 -9.16 3.74
C PHE A 100 -2.78 -9.08 3.51
N VAL A 101 -2.14 -10.24 3.44
CA VAL A 101 -0.71 -10.39 3.14
C VAL A 101 -0.58 -11.42 2.01
N ASN A 102 -0.05 -11.01 0.87
CA ASN A 102 0.01 -11.82 -0.35
C ASN A 102 -1.36 -12.44 -0.69
N GLY A 103 -2.42 -11.62 -0.59
CA GLY A 103 -3.81 -12.01 -0.88
C GLY A 103 -4.47 -12.89 0.17
N LYS A 104 -3.75 -13.30 1.22
CA LYS A 104 -4.32 -14.10 2.31
C LYS A 104 -4.76 -13.21 3.47
N GLU A 105 -6.02 -13.35 3.87
CA GLU A 105 -6.56 -12.65 5.04
C GLU A 105 -5.90 -13.13 6.34
N MET A 106 -5.52 -12.19 7.18
CA MET A 106 -4.98 -12.39 8.52
C MET A 106 -6.12 -12.51 9.53
N THR A 107 -5.90 -13.28 10.59
CA THR A 107 -6.90 -13.42 11.68
C THR A 107 -7.01 -12.16 12.53
N ASN A 108 -5.92 -11.41 12.67
CA ASN A 108 -5.89 -10.16 13.42
C ASN A 108 -6.44 -9.04 12.54
N GLN A 109 -7.57 -8.47 12.95
CA GLN A 109 -8.21 -7.36 12.25
C GLN A 109 -8.00 -6.04 12.99
N LEU A 110 -7.98 -4.96 12.21
CA LEU A 110 -7.97 -3.59 12.68
C LEU A 110 -9.41 -3.03 12.78
N PRO A 111 -9.63 -1.89 13.45
CA PRO A 111 -10.92 -1.23 13.44
C PRO A 111 -11.34 -0.88 12.01
N SER A 112 -12.64 -1.02 11.71
CA SER A 112 -13.18 -0.64 10.41
C SER A 112 -12.91 0.82 10.10
N ILE A 113 -12.68 1.09 8.82
CA ILE A 113 -12.33 2.41 8.33
C ILE A 113 -13.58 3.30 8.31
N THR A 114 -13.48 4.46 8.95
CA THR A 114 -14.56 5.46 9.04
C THR A 114 -14.05 6.85 8.67
N LEU A 115 -14.95 7.83 8.61
CA LEU A 115 -14.58 9.21 8.35
C LEU A 115 -13.56 9.70 9.40
N GLY A 116 -12.42 10.21 8.94
CA GLY A 116 -11.35 10.69 9.80
C GLY A 116 -10.34 9.63 10.22
N SER A 117 -10.58 8.35 9.92
CA SER A 117 -9.58 7.28 10.15
C SER A 117 -8.26 7.61 9.44
N ALA A 118 -7.17 7.34 10.14
CA ALA A 118 -5.83 7.32 9.59
C ALA A 118 -5.31 5.88 9.61
N VAL A 119 -4.84 5.41 8.47
CA VAL A 119 -4.16 4.11 8.31
C VAL A 119 -2.70 4.40 8.04
N THR A 120 -1.83 3.77 8.80
CA THR A 120 -0.36 3.91 8.71
C THR A 120 0.26 2.60 8.30
N PHE A 121 1.31 2.69 7.49
CA PHE A 121 2.19 1.58 7.15
C PHE A 121 3.61 1.99 7.53
N ASP A 122 4.23 1.18 8.36
CA ASP A 122 5.64 1.27 8.72
C ASP A 122 6.32 -0.04 8.33
N MET A 123 7.50 0.06 7.72
CA MET A 123 8.25 -1.10 7.25
C MET A 123 9.71 -1.05 7.63
N GLU A 124 10.21 -2.18 8.11
CA GLU A 124 11.61 -2.37 8.47
C GLU A 124 12.16 -3.64 7.80
N VAL A 125 13.40 -3.56 7.32
CA VAL A 125 14.11 -4.73 6.80
C VAL A 125 14.62 -5.54 7.99
N VAL A 126 14.22 -6.81 8.11
CA VAL A 126 14.54 -7.63 9.29
C VAL A 126 15.89 -8.34 9.16
N ASN A 127 16.25 -8.81 7.97
CA ASN A 127 17.55 -9.40 7.72
C ASN A 127 17.82 -9.53 6.22
N LEU A 128 18.97 -9.02 5.79
CA LEU A 128 19.65 -9.42 4.56
C LEU A 128 20.73 -10.41 4.99
N LEU A 129 20.46 -11.73 4.96
CA LEU A 129 21.60 -12.66 4.98
C LEU A 129 22.43 -12.34 3.72
N PRO A 130 23.78 -12.30 3.81
CA PRO A 130 24.58 -11.86 2.70
C PRO A 130 24.27 -12.74 1.50
N ILE A 131 23.81 -12.11 0.42
CA ILE A 131 23.79 -12.71 -0.91
C ILE A 131 25.23 -13.17 -1.13
N SER A 132 25.45 -14.47 -1.05
CA SER A 132 26.78 -15.03 -1.19
C SER A 132 27.26 -14.71 -2.60
N ASN A 133 28.37 -13.97 -2.72
CA ASN A 133 29.07 -13.71 -3.99
C ASN A 133 29.71 -15.00 -4.53
N ASN A 134 28.92 -16.06 -4.72
CA ASN A 134 29.35 -17.28 -5.40
C ASN A 134 28.34 -17.61 -6.49
N ASN A 135 28.86 -17.80 -7.70
CA ASN A 135 28.17 -17.98 -8.98
C ASN A 135 27.30 -19.27 -9.09
N ASN A 136 26.63 -19.71 -8.01
CA ASN A 136 25.66 -20.80 -8.05
C ASN A 136 24.27 -20.26 -7.72
N LEU A 137 23.55 -19.90 -8.78
CA LEU A 137 22.19 -19.41 -8.81
C LEU A 137 21.21 -20.54 -8.43
N SER A 138 21.05 -20.86 -7.15
CA SER A 138 19.96 -21.76 -6.71
C SER A 138 19.51 -21.62 -5.25
N ASP A 139 20.05 -20.72 -4.43
CA ASP A 139 19.57 -20.53 -3.06
C ASP A 139 18.78 -19.21 -2.96
N GLY A 140 17.46 -19.35 -3.13
CA GLY A 140 16.47 -18.27 -3.03
C GLY A 140 16.40 -17.73 -1.60
N GLY A 141 17.27 -16.77 -1.29
CA GLY A 141 17.22 -16.04 -0.03
C GLY A 141 15.96 -15.18 0.02
N ASN A 142 14.96 -15.59 0.82
CA ASN A 142 13.74 -14.83 1.03
C ASN A 142 14.06 -13.46 1.62
N PHE A 143 13.67 -12.39 0.92
CA PHE A 143 13.71 -11.03 1.45
C PHE A 143 12.55 -10.84 2.42
N LYS A 144 12.84 -10.34 3.62
CA LYS A 144 11.88 -10.29 4.73
C LYS A 144 11.73 -8.87 5.25
N LEU A 145 10.51 -8.34 5.12
CA LEU A 145 10.09 -7.07 5.70
C LEU A 145 9.26 -7.34 6.95
N ARG A 146 9.47 -6.56 8.00
CA ARG A 146 8.51 -6.44 9.10
C ARG A 146 7.61 -5.28 8.80
N VAL A 147 6.32 -5.54 8.76
CA VAL A 147 5.30 -4.55 8.44
C VAL A 147 4.45 -4.33 9.67
N THR A 148 4.27 -3.05 10.01
CA THR A 148 3.29 -2.61 11.00
C THR A 148 2.20 -1.83 10.28
N ILE A 149 0.95 -2.26 10.43
CA ILE A 149 -0.22 -1.49 9.97
C ILE A 149 -0.94 -0.95 11.19
N GLY A 150 -1.00 0.36 11.33
CA GLY A 150 -1.73 1.05 12.39
C GLY A 150 -3.03 1.65 11.90
N SER A 151 -4.11 1.52 12.68
CA SER A 151 -5.39 2.21 12.45
C SER A 151 -6.05 2.55 13.79
N GLY A 152 -6.22 3.85 14.05
CA GLY A 152 -6.72 4.33 15.34
C GLY A 152 -5.74 4.03 16.48
N ASN A 153 -6.17 3.26 17.48
CA ASN A 153 -5.35 2.84 18.62
C ASN A 153 -4.94 1.36 18.56
N ARG A 154 -5.06 0.72 17.39
CA ARG A 154 -4.67 -0.66 17.17
C ARG A 154 -3.64 -0.73 16.05
N GLU A 155 -2.78 -1.72 16.16
CA GLU A 155 -1.81 -2.07 15.14
C GLU A 155 -1.75 -3.59 14.98
N VAL A 156 -1.34 -4.02 13.79
CA VAL A 156 -0.94 -5.40 13.53
C VAL A 156 0.48 -5.40 12.99
N VAL A 157 1.28 -6.34 13.48
CA VAL A 157 2.67 -6.52 13.06
C VAL A 157 2.83 -7.92 12.52
N PHE A 158 3.44 -8.05 11.35
CA PHE A 158 3.73 -9.33 10.72
C PHE A 158 4.96 -9.25 9.84
N ASP A 159 5.48 -10.43 9.51
CA ASP A 159 6.58 -10.57 8.57
C ASP A 159 6.02 -10.81 7.16
N TRP A 160 6.42 -9.97 6.20
CA TRP A 160 6.10 -10.09 4.78
C TRP A 160 7.31 -10.65 4.04
N LEU A 161 7.12 -11.84 3.45
CA LEU A 161 8.13 -12.55 2.67
C LEU A 161 7.99 -12.21 1.20
N LEU A 162 9.10 -11.85 0.58
CA LEU A 162 9.23 -11.53 -0.83
C LEU A 162 10.32 -12.38 -1.47
N ASP A 163 10.10 -12.76 -2.73
CA ASP A 163 11.03 -13.59 -3.50
C ASP A 163 12.29 -12.83 -3.94
N GLN A 164 12.22 -11.50 -3.93
CA GLN A 164 13.31 -10.61 -4.34
C GLN A 164 13.42 -9.40 -3.41
N GLY A 165 14.63 -8.87 -3.28
CA GLY A 165 14.87 -7.61 -2.58
C GLY A 165 14.19 -6.45 -3.29
N VAL A 166 13.50 -5.60 -2.52
CA VAL A 166 12.83 -4.40 -3.01
C VAL A 166 13.29 -3.18 -2.23
N ASP A 167 13.76 -2.15 -2.93
CA ASP A 167 14.22 -0.90 -2.31
C ASP A 167 13.06 0.08 -2.08
N CYS A 168 12.05 0.00 -2.93
CA CYS A 168 10.88 0.87 -2.92
C CYS A 168 9.63 0.12 -3.39
N LEU A 169 8.48 0.59 -2.93
CA LEU A 169 7.18 -0.03 -3.16
C LEU A 169 6.21 0.98 -3.74
N PHE A 170 5.26 0.48 -4.53
CA PHE A 170 4.08 1.25 -4.87
C PHE A 170 3.12 1.22 -3.69
N PHE A 171 2.41 2.32 -3.50
CA PHE A 171 1.18 2.31 -2.74
C PHE A 171 -0.04 2.39 -3.66
N GLY A 172 -1.22 2.02 -3.15
CA GLY A 172 -2.44 2.02 -3.94
C GLY A 172 -3.73 1.94 -3.11
N CYS A 173 -4.86 2.18 -3.77
CA CYS A 173 -6.17 1.87 -3.23
C CYS A 173 -7.15 1.38 -4.31
N SER A 174 -8.06 0.48 -3.95
CA SER A 174 -9.24 0.11 -4.74
C SER A 174 -10.48 0.39 -3.91
N LEU A 175 -11.47 1.06 -4.51
CA LEU A 175 -12.69 1.47 -3.83
C LEU A 175 -13.85 1.23 -4.79
N ALA A 176 -14.74 0.29 -4.47
CA ALA A 176 -15.75 -0.14 -5.44
C ALA A 176 -16.79 0.95 -5.70
N HIS A 177 -17.30 1.55 -4.63
CA HIS A 177 -18.41 2.50 -4.67
C HIS A 177 -17.94 3.96 -4.62
N PRO A 178 -18.65 4.90 -5.25
CA PRO A 178 -18.37 6.33 -5.13
C PRO A 178 -18.49 6.87 -3.70
N GLY A 179 -17.94 8.06 -3.48
CA GLY A 179 -18.03 8.80 -2.21
C GLY A 179 -16.80 8.68 -1.31
N TRP A 180 -15.93 7.70 -1.55
CA TRP A 180 -14.67 7.59 -0.84
C TRP A 180 -13.66 8.67 -1.26
N LYS A 181 -12.96 9.23 -0.28
CA LYS A 181 -11.87 10.20 -0.50
C LYS A 181 -10.67 9.91 0.40
N VAL A 182 -9.53 9.61 -0.23
CA VAL A 182 -8.30 9.18 0.43
C VAL A 182 -7.20 10.21 0.18
N LEU A 183 -6.67 10.77 1.25
CA LEU A 183 -5.47 11.60 1.26
C LEU A 183 -4.26 10.72 1.58
N VAL A 184 -3.14 10.90 0.90
CA VAL A 184 -1.85 10.26 1.21
C VAL A 184 -0.82 11.30 1.65
N PHE A 185 0.03 10.95 2.62
CA PHE A 185 1.19 11.73 3.07
C PHE A 185 2.27 10.82 3.66
#